data_AF-A0A9E5TVF6-F1
#
_entry.id   AF-A0A9E5TVF6-F1
#
_cell.length_a   1.000
_cell.length_b   1.000
_cell.length_c   1.000
_cell.angle_alpha   90.00
_cell.angle_beta   90.00
_cell.angle_gamma   90.00
#
_symmetry.space_group_name_H-M   'P 1'
#
loop_
_entity.id
_entity.type
_entity.pdbx_description
1 polymer ?
#
loop_
_entity_poly.entity_id
_entity_poly.type
_entity_poly.pdbx_seq_one_letter_code
_entity_poly.pdbx_strand_id
1 'polypeptide(L)'
;MTLVPAAFLLAWELGLRLAGYGHDSCLFALDRQEGVWRTQPEFGWRFFLRELAPQPVGVSFPAEKAPGAYRIFIMGGSAAQGSPATSFGFWRILERMLRRAYPEGRFEVVNTA
;
A
#
# COMPACT_ATOMS: atom_id res chain seq x y z
N MET A 1 -20.11 -31.40 -7.31
CA MET A 1 -19.12 -31.96 -6.35
C MET A 1 -18.03 -30.97 -5.94
N THR A 2 -18.13 -29.67 -6.30
CA THR A 2 -17.16 -28.61 -5.94
C THR A 2 -17.57 -27.79 -4.72
N LEU A 3 -18.85 -27.81 -4.34
CA LEU A 3 -19.37 -27.01 -3.21
C LEU A 3 -18.86 -27.50 -1.85
N VAL A 4 -18.75 -28.82 -1.66
CA VAL A 4 -18.26 -29.42 -0.41
C VAL A 4 -16.80 -29.03 -0.12
N PRO A 5 -15.83 -29.21 -1.04
CA PRO A 5 -14.47 -28.76 -0.79
C PRO A 5 -14.35 -27.23 -0.66
N ALA A 6 -15.14 -26.46 -1.41
CA ALA A 6 -15.13 -25.00 -1.30
C ALA A 6 -15.64 -24.53 0.08
N ALA A 7 -16.74 -25.11 0.58
CA ALA A 7 -17.29 -24.81 1.90
C ALA A 7 -16.30 -25.17 3.03
N PHE A 8 -15.60 -26.30 2.89
CA PHE A 8 -14.56 -26.69 3.83
C PHE A 8 -13.41 -25.68 3.87
N LEU A 9 -12.88 -25.27 2.71
CA LEU A 9 -11.79 -24.28 2.64
C LEU A 9 -12.22 -22.92 3.21
N LEU A 10 -13.45 -22.49 2.93
CA LEU A 10 -14.01 -21.24 3.48
C LEU A 10 -14.13 -21.30 5.01
N ALA A 11 -14.67 -22.39 5.54
CA ALA A 11 -14.79 -22.59 6.99
C ALA A 11 -13.41 -22.62 7.67
N TRP A 12 -12.44 -23.27 7.03
CA TRP A 12 -11.06 -23.34 7.53
C TRP A 12 -10.39 -21.98 7.55
N GLU A 13 -10.40 -21.24 6.43
CA GLU A 13 -9.87 -19.88 6.33
C GLU A 13 -10.50 -18.95 7.37
N LEU A 14 -11.83 -19.03 7.54
CA LEU A 14 -12.54 -18.23 8.53
C LEU A 14 -12.10 -18.59 9.95
N GLY A 15 -11.95 -19.88 10.25
CA GLY A 15 -11.43 -20.36 11.54
C GLY A 15 -10.03 -19.83 11.84
N LEU A 16 -9.13 -19.86 10.85
CA LEU A 16 -7.78 -19.30 10.99
C LEU A 16 -7.79 -17.78 11.23
N ARG A 17 -8.62 -17.03 10.48
CA ARG A 17 -8.76 -15.58 10.67
C ARG A 17 -9.31 -15.22 12.04
N LEU A 18 -10.32 -15.95 12.52
CA LEU A 18 -10.90 -15.74 13.85
C LEU A 18 -9.92 -16.08 14.97
N ALA A 19 -9.03 -17.06 14.76
CA ALA A 19 -7.95 -17.40 15.68
C ALA A 19 -6.77 -16.42 15.63
N GLY A 20 -6.78 -15.42 14.73
CA GLY A 20 -5.67 -14.47 14.55
C GLY A 20 -4.42 -15.09 13.94
N TYR A 21 -4.57 -16.19 13.18
CA TYR A 21 -3.45 -16.86 12.54
C TYR A 21 -3.03 -16.13 11.23
N GLY A 22 -1.73 -15.90 11.06
CA GLY A 22 -1.16 -15.25 9.88
C GLY A 22 -0.78 -13.79 10.12
N HIS A 23 -0.66 -13.02 9.04
CA HIS A 23 -0.34 -11.59 9.05
C HIS A 23 -1.28 -10.83 8.12
N ASP A 24 -1.37 -9.51 8.30
CA ASP A 24 -2.15 -8.69 7.39
C ASP A 24 -1.50 -8.71 6.00
N SER A 25 -2.33 -8.83 4.96
CA SER A 25 -1.90 -8.90 3.56
C SER A 25 -2.25 -7.63 2.79
N CYS A 26 -2.86 -6.64 3.45
CA CYS A 26 -3.10 -5.32 2.90
C CYS A 26 -1.79 -4.52 2.81
N LEU A 27 -1.60 -3.80 1.70
CA LEU A 27 -0.45 -2.92 1.50
C LEU A 27 -0.45 -1.73 2.47
N PHE A 28 -1.64 -1.29 2.89
CA PHE A 28 -1.83 -0.16 3.79
C PHE A 28 -2.58 -0.58 5.04
N ALA A 29 -2.08 -0.11 6.19
CA ALA A 29 -2.75 -0.20 7.48
C ALA A 29 -3.26 1.18 7.90
N LEU A 30 -4.46 1.24 8.48
CA LEU A 30 -5.03 2.49 8.96
C LEU A 30 -4.46 2.81 10.34
N ASP A 31 -3.74 3.92 10.44
CA ASP A 31 -3.45 4.54 11.71
C ASP A 31 -4.67 5.38 12.13
N ARG A 32 -5.47 4.84 13.05
CA ARG A 32 -6.70 5.51 13.53
C ARG A 32 -6.42 6.73 14.40
N GLN A 33 -5.24 6.81 15.03
CA GLN A 33 -4.90 7.95 15.86
C GLN A 33 -4.57 9.18 15.00
N GLU A 34 -3.84 8.96 13.91
CA GLU A 34 -3.45 10.02 12.98
C GLU A 34 -4.43 10.22 11.82
N GLY A 35 -5.35 9.29 11.59
CA GLY A 35 -6.30 9.36 10.48
C GLY A 35 -5.64 9.21 9.11
N VAL A 36 -4.58 8.40 9.03
CA VAL A 36 -3.79 8.18 7.80
C VAL A 36 -3.63 6.71 7.48
N TRP A 37 -3.56 6.38 6.19
CA TRP A 37 -3.07 5.10 5.72
C TRP A 37 -1.55 5.12 5.67
N ARG A 38 -0.90 4.11 6.25
CA ARG A 38 0.55 3.91 6.22
C ARG A 38 0.89 2.61 5.53
N THR A 39 2.01 2.57 4.80
CA THR A 39 2.52 1.30 4.26
C THR A 39 2.73 0.28 5.38
N GLN A 40 2.20 -0.93 5.20
CA GLN A 40 2.36 -2.08 6.09
C GLN A 40 3.71 -2.76 5.82
N PRO A 41 4.68 -2.76 6.76
CA PRO A 41 5.97 -3.42 6.56
C PRO A 41 5.86 -4.93 6.26
N GLU A 42 4.80 -5.56 6.72
CA GLU A 42 4.58 -7.01 6.57
C GLU A 42 4.04 -7.42 5.19
N PHE A 43 3.67 -6.46 4.34
CA PHE A 43 3.08 -6.74 3.02
C PHE A 43 3.94 -7.68 2.16
N GLY A 44 5.27 -7.53 2.24
CA GLY A 44 6.22 -8.35 1.50
C GLY A 44 6.21 -9.84 1.90
N TRP A 45 5.76 -10.17 3.11
CA TRP A 45 5.76 -11.56 3.62
C TRP A 45 4.79 -12.46 2.85
N ARG A 46 3.83 -11.88 2.13
CA ARG A 46 2.94 -12.61 1.22
C ARG A 46 3.69 -13.27 0.06
N PHE A 47 4.83 -12.70 -0.36
CA PHE A 47 5.55 -13.10 -1.57
C PHE A 47 6.93 -13.67 -1.29
N PHE A 48 7.51 -13.36 -0.13
CA PHE A 48 8.87 -13.72 0.24
C PHE A 48 8.91 -14.29 1.66
N LEU A 49 9.94 -15.08 1.95
CA LEU A 49 10.30 -15.40 3.33
C LEU A 49 10.56 -14.10 4.10
N ARG A 50 10.19 -14.07 5.39
CA ARG A 50 10.24 -12.87 6.23
C ARG A 50 11.62 -12.21 6.23
N GLU A 51 12.68 -13.02 6.20
CA GLU A 51 14.08 -12.60 6.25
C GLU A 51 14.57 -12.02 4.91
N LEU A 52 13.87 -12.33 3.82
CA LEU A 52 14.22 -11.93 2.44
C LEU A 52 13.26 -10.90 1.87
N ALA A 53 12.17 -10.58 2.57
CA ALA A 53 11.15 -9.67 2.09
C ALA A 53 11.71 -8.25 1.94
N PRO A 54 11.69 -7.67 0.72
CA PRO A 54 12.11 -6.29 0.53
C PRO A 54 11.16 -5.36 1.29
N GLN A 55 11.71 -4.31 1.87
CA GLN A 55 10.91 -3.29 2.53
C GLN A 55 10.08 -2.53 1.49
N PRO A 56 8.75 -2.45 1.65
CA PRO A 56 7.93 -1.66 0.73
C PRO A 56 8.25 -0.17 0.88
N VAL A 57 7.91 0.62 -0.14
CA VAL A 57 8.12 2.09 -0.09
C VAL A 57 7.30 2.67 1.05
N GLY A 58 7.96 3.34 1.99
CA GLY A 58 7.32 4.02 3.10
C GLY A 58 6.54 5.24 2.62
N VAL A 59 5.22 5.14 2.56
CA VAL A 59 4.30 6.24 2.25
C VAL A 59 3.22 6.35 3.32
N SER A 60 2.73 7.57 3.51
CA SER A 60 1.61 7.89 4.39
C SER A 60 0.71 8.90 3.68
N PHE A 61 -0.60 8.72 3.75
CA PHE A 61 -1.58 9.64 3.15
C PHE A 61 -2.91 9.66 3.92
N PRO A 62 -3.69 10.74 3.84
CA PRO A 62 -4.93 10.88 4.60
C PRO A 62 -5.94 9.76 4.34
N ALA A 63 -6.57 9.23 5.39
CA ALA A 63 -7.59 8.20 5.26
C ALA A 63 -8.79 8.71 4.49
N GLU A 64 -9.27 9.89 4.86
CA GLU A 64 -10.29 10.63 4.13
C GLU A 64 -9.62 11.50 3.06
N LYS A 65 -10.10 11.38 1.83
CA LYS A 65 -9.63 12.21 0.72
C LYS A 65 -10.30 13.59 0.79
N ALA A 66 -9.50 14.64 0.92
CA ALA A 66 -10.04 16.00 1.00
C ALA A 66 -10.81 16.40 -0.29
N PRO A 67 -11.88 17.19 -0.18
CA PRO A 67 -12.58 17.75 -1.34
C PRO A 67 -11.62 18.52 -2.25
N GLY A 68 -11.73 18.29 -3.57
CA GLY A 68 -10.85 18.93 -4.55
C GLY A 68 -9.41 18.41 -4.58
N ALA A 69 -9.05 17.42 -3.76
CA ALA A 69 -7.73 16.78 -3.82
C ALA A 69 -7.65 15.75 -4.96
N TYR A 70 -6.46 15.65 -5.56
CA TYR A 70 -6.09 14.62 -6.53
C TYR A 70 -5.21 13.60 -5.82
N ARG A 71 -5.68 12.34 -5.74
CA ARG A 71 -4.92 11.24 -5.16
C ARG A 71 -4.45 10.35 -6.30
N ILE A 72 -3.14 10.29 -6.49
CA ILE A 72 -2.50 9.67 -7.64
C ILE A 72 -1.68 8.49 -7.14
N PHE A 73 -2.03 7.28 -7.58
CA PHE A 73 -1.31 6.06 -7.22
C PHE A 73 -0.33 5.69 -8.34
N ILE A 74 0.93 5.48 -7.98
CA ILE A 74 2.00 5.10 -8.89
C ILE A 74 2.25 3.60 -8.74
N MET A 75 1.93 2.83 -9.78
CA MET A 75 2.14 1.38 -9.86
C MET A 75 3.25 1.06 -10.86
N GLY A 76 4.02 0.01 -10.59
CA GLY A 76 5.06 -0.47 -11.51
C GLY A 76 6.07 -1.37 -10.79
N GLY A 77 7.25 -1.54 -11.39
CA GLY A 77 8.37 -2.24 -10.78
C GLY A 77 9.43 -1.28 -10.22
N SER A 78 10.71 -1.71 -10.27
CA SER A 78 11.85 -0.98 -9.70
C SER A 78 11.97 0.49 -10.13
N ALA A 79 11.66 0.80 -11.40
CA ALA A 79 11.70 2.17 -11.90
C ALA A 79 10.62 3.07 -11.27
N ALA A 80 9.40 2.54 -11.07
CA ALA A 80 8.32 3.26 -10.42
C ALA A 80 8.56 3.40 -8.92
N GLN A 81 9.13 2.37 -8.29
CA GLN A 81 9.60 2.41 -6.91
C GLN A 81 10.63 3.54 -6.68
N GLY A 82 11.47 3.79 -7.69
CA GLY A 82 12.50 4.83 -7.67
C GLY A 82 13.91 4.29 -7.42
N SER A 83 14.17 3.01 -7.69
CA SER A 83 15.52 2.44 -7.62
C SER A 83 16.49 3.20 -8.53
N PRO A 84 17.74 3.45 -8.09
CA PRO A 84 18.37 3.03 -6.84
C PRO A 84 18.13 3.97 -5.65
N ALA A 85 17.52 5.14 -5.86
CA ALA A 85 17.34 6.16 -4.85
C ALA A 85 15.88 6.60 -4.76
N THR A 86 15.08 5.88 -3.97
CA THR A 86 13.61 6.06 -3.82
C THR A 86 13.21 7.51 -3.54
N SER A 87 14.05 8.28 -2.85
CA SER A 87 13.85 9.71 -2.56
C SER A 87 13.83 10.60 -3.80
N PHE A 88 14.45 10.17 -4.90
CA PHE A 88 14.49 10.86 -6.19
C PHE A 88 13.71 10.10 -7.28
N GLY A 89 12.87 9.13 -6.88
CA GLY A 89 12.03 8.38 -7.81
C GLY A 89 11.05 9.28 -8.57
N PHE A 90 10.62 8.81 -9.74
CA PHE A 90 9.68 9.53 -10.61
C PHE A 90 8.46 10.09 -9.86
N TRP A 91 7.89 9.31 -8.93
CA TRP A 91 6.73 9.72 -8.13
C TRP A 91 6.98 11.00 -7.30
N ARG A 92 8.18 11.19 -6.74
CA ARG A 92 8.57 12.42 -6.02
C ARG A 92 8.76 13.59 -6.97
N ILE A 93 9.39 13.35 -8.11
CA ILE A 93 9.60 14.38 -9.14
C ILE A 93 8.24 14.86 -9.65
N LEU A 94 7.33 13.92 -9.97
CA LEU A 94 5.97 14.20 -10.40
C LEU A 94 5.21 15.03 -9.36
N GLU A 95 5.29 14.65 -8.08
CA GLU A 95 4.67 15.43 -7.00
C GLU A 95 5.15 16.89 -7.01
N ARG A 96 6.46 17.11 -7.16
CA ARG A 96 7.04 18.47 -7.22
C ARG A 96 6.62 19.21 -8.49
N MET A 97 6.55 18.54 -9.63
CA MET A 97 6.10 19.13 -10.90
C MET A 97 4.63 19.58 -10.81
N LEU A 98 3.75 18.74 -10.27
CA LEU A 98 2.33 19.05 -10.12
C LEU A 98 2.10 20.24 -9.17
N ARG A 99 2.76 20.24 -8.01
CA ARG A 99 2.70 21.37 -7.06
C ARG A 99 3.21 22.67 -7.66
N ARG A 100 4.20 22.62 -8.56
CA ARG A 100 4.72 23.80 -9.25
C ARG A 100 3.77 24.29 -10.35
N ALA A 101 3.21 23.37 -11.14
CA ALA A 101 2.33 23.70 -12.26
C ALA A 101 0.95 24.19 -11.79
N TYR A 102 0.46 23.68 -10.66
CA TYR A 102 -0.84 24.00 -10.10
C TYR A 102 -0.72 24.32 -8.59
N PRO A 103 -0.30 25.55 -8.23
CA PRO A 103 -0.05 25.93 -6.83
C PRO A 103 -1.27 25.78 -5.91
N GLU A 104 -2.47 26.03 -6.44
CA GLU A 104 -3.74 25.86 -5.71
C GLU A 104 -4.21 24.40 -5.64
N GLY A 105 -3.60 23.51 -6.43
CA GLY A 105 -3.96 22.10 -6.51
C GLY A 105 -3.46 21.33 -5.29
N ARG A 106 -4.33 20.48 -4.72
CA ARG A 106 -3.97 19.56 -3.64
C ARG A 106 -3.67 18.19 -4.23
N PHE A 107 -2.40 17.81 -4.26
CA PHE A 107 -1.95 16.53 -4.80
C PHE A 107 -1.43 15.61 -3.69
N GLU A 108 -1.87 14.36 -3.73
CA GLU A 108 -1.44 13.27 -2.87
C GLU A 108 -0.88 12.17 -3.78
N VAL A 109 0.44 12.15 -3.98
CA VAL A 109 1.11 11.14 -4.81
C VAL A 109 1.56 9.98 -3.93
N VAL A 110 0.99 8.80 -4.15
CA VAL A 110 1.19 7.59 -3.35
C VAL A 110 1.89 6.54 -4.19
N ASN A 111 3.08 6.12 -3.78
CA ASN A 111 3.79 5.04 -4.46
C ASN A 111 3.29 3.68 -3.94
N THR A 112 2.92 2.79 -4.87
CA THR A 112 2.45 1.42 -4.59
C THR A 112 3.26 0.37 -5.38
N ALA A 113 4.43 0.75 -5.89
CA ALA A 113 5.34 -0.07 -6.67
C ALA A 113 6.39 -0.80 -5.80
#